data_AF-R0MBM6-F1
#
_entry.id   AF-R0MBM6-F1
#
_cell.length_a   1.000
_cell.length_b   1.000
_cell.length_c   1.000
_cell.angle_alpha   90.00
_cell.angle_beta   90.00
_cell.angle_gamma   90.00
#
_symmetry.space_group_name_H-M   'P 1'
#
loop_
_entity.id
_entity.type
_entity.pdbx_description
1 polymer ?
#
loop_
_entity_poly.entity_id
_entity_poly.type
_entity_poly.pdbx_seq_one_letter_code
_entity_poly.pdbx_strand_id
1 'polypeptide(L)'
;MKLSISNDFQDLHFALSIFDPNLQIVSCEEGISLETNENYEGLDSVFQKLIEFYNLNKSLKDFKRIRKTQEVEPIDQSPFTLISFYYQYKKLLITSNLKQINFLKEVSDLFNLNYLFFYLLNIQVGLVKEVEEVEGSDKLFLEQVDFGNTLQIVSGVKQLISKDEFVNHKFLFITNIKPSKVKGISSNGMILCGKEGDKIIPIKVKDDIPIGTRLLLEKGNNLNENLINVIDLKKSFFKNLFDKLEIKNGFIEFEGIKGVLKGEVYESELKNGQIS
;
A
#
# COMPACT_ATOMS: atom_id res chain seq x y z
N MET A 1 27.73 -11.82 -5.49
CA MET A 1 27.17 -11.48 -6.81
C MET A 1 26.53 -10.11 -6.69
N LYS A 2 26.77 -9.22 -7.65
CA LYS A 2 26.19 -7.88 -7.66
C LYS A 2 25.48 -7.65 -8.99
N LEU A 3 24.23 -7.20 -8.92
CA LEU A 3 23.39 -6.90 -10.07
C LEU A 3 23.20 -5.39 -10.16
N SER A 4 23.75 -4.76 -11.19
CA SER A 4 23.46 -3.36 -11.50
C SER A 4 22.28 -3.32 -12.47
N ILE A 5 21.24 -2.54 -12.16
CA ILE A 5 19.97 -2.61 -12.89
C ILE A 5 19.29 -1.24 -13.03
N SER A 6 18.83 -0.91 -14.24
CA SER A 6 18.10 0.32 -14.51
C SER A 6 16.60 0.21 -14.17
N ASN A 7 15.91 1.34 -14.21
CA ASN A 7 14.46 1.42 -13.99
C ASN A 7 13.62 0.65 -15.02
N ASP A 8 14.18 0.27 -16.17
CA ASP A 8 13.47 -0.53 -17.19
C ASP A 8 13.23 -1.98 -16.76
N PHE A 9 13.85 -2.40 -15.64
CA PHE A 9 13.83 -3.76 -15.13
C PHE A 9 13.37 -3.82 -13.66
N GLN A 10 12.47 -2.92 -13.25
CA GLN A 10 11.91 -2.92 -11.89
C GLN A 10 11.22 -4.24 -11.51
N ASP A 11 10.65 -4.95 -12.49
CA ASP A 11 10.04 -6.27 -12.30
C ASP A 11 11.07 -7.29 -11.78
N LEU A 12 12.29 -7.24 -12.31
CA LEU A 12 13.41 -8.05 -11.84
C LEU A 12 13.96 -7.60 -10.51
N HIS A 13 14.15 -6.29 -10.35
CA HIS A 13 14.62 -5.75 -9.09
C HIS A 13 13.72 -6.24 -7.95
N PHE A 14 12.40 -6.10 -8.13
CA PHE A 14 11.40 -6.61 -7.18
C PHE A 14 11.57 -8.13 -6.96
N ALA A 15 11.52 -8.93 -8.03
CA ALA A 15 11.54 -10.38 -7.91
C ALA A 15 12.81 -10.91 -7.24
N LEU A 16 13.98 -10.41 -7.66
CA LEU A 16 15.26 -10.88 -7.14
C LEU A 16 15.54 -10.36 -5.72
N SER A 17 15.09 -9.16 -5.37
CA SER A 17 15.22 -8.65 -3.99
C SER A 17 14.47 -9.50 -2.96
N ILE A 18 13.39 -10.17 -3.38
CA ILE A 18 12.61 -11.08 -2.54
C ILE A 18 13.16 -12.51 -2.63
N PHE A 19 13.52 -12.96 -3.84
CA PHE A 19 13.94 -14.34 -4.08
C PHE A 19 15.34 -14.65 -3.53
N ASP A 20 16.29 -13.71 -3.66
CA ASP A 20 17.65 -13.85 -3.13
C ASP A 20 18.06 -12.61 -2.33
N PRO A 21 17.81 -12.62 -1.01
CA PRO A 21 18.20 -11.51 -0.12
C PRO A 21 19.71 -11.24 -0.06
N ASN A 22 20.55 -12.18 -0.51
CA ASN A 22 22.01 -12.02 -0.51
C ASN A 22 22.53 -11.37 -1.79
N LEU A 23 21.69 -11.22 -2.82
CA LEU A 23 22.06 -10.54 -4.05
C LEU A 23 22.19 -9.04 -3.80
N GLN A 24 23.38 -8.50 -4.04
CA GLN A 24 23.58 -7.05 -3.97
C GLN A 24 23.01 -6.40 -5.22
N ILE A 25 21.86 -5.75 -5.11
CA ILE A 25 21.24 -5.02 -6.23
C ILE A 25 21.58 -3.54 -6.11
N VAL A 26 22.10 -2.95 -7.20
CA VAL A 26 22.50 -1.53 -7.27
C VAL A 26 21.80 -0.89 -8.45
N SER A 27 21.27 0.32 -8.29
CA SER A 27 20.66 1.05 -9.40
C SER A 27 21.72 1.60 -10.36
N CYS A 28 21.45 1.54 -11.67
CA CYS A 28 22.24 2.20 -12.70
C CYS A 28 21.35 3.04 -13.64
N GLU A 29 21.96 3.92 -14.43
CA GLU A 29 21.22 4.81 -15.35
C GLU A 29 20.52 4.01 -16.46
N GLU A 30 21.25 3.11 -17.12
CA GLU A 30 20.75 2.34 -18.25
C GLU A 30 21.21 0.88 -18.19
N GLY A 31 20.41 0.00 -18.79
CA GLY A 31 20.76 -1.40 -18.98
C GLY A 31 20.73 -2.26 -17.71
N ILE A 32 21.46 -3.37 -17.78
CA ILE A 32 21.58 -4.36 -16.72
C ILE A 32 22.95 -5.04 -16.82
N SER A 33 23.61 -5.25 -15.69
CA SER A 33 24.88 -5.98 -15.63
C SER A 33 25.00 -6.82 -14.36
N LEU A 34 25.69 -7.94 -14.47
CA LEU A 34 25.91 -8.89 -13.38
C LEU A 34 27.40 -9.08 -13.16
N GLU A 35 27.87 -8.67 -12.00
CA GLU A 35 29.24 -8.83 -11.54
C GLU A 35 29.34 -10.12 -10.68
N THR A 36 30.14 -11.06 -11.15
CA THR A 36 30.50 -12.31 -10.48
C THR A 36 32.03 -12.45 -10.42
N ASN A 37 32.59 -13.61 -10.73
CA ASN A 37 34.00 -13.75 -11.10
C ASN A 37 34.27 -13.18 -12.51
N GLU A 38 33.24 -13.18 -13.35
CA GLU A 38 33.19 -12.54 -14.66
C GLU A 38 32.08 -11.48 -14.67
N ASN A 39 32.18 -10.52 -15.58
CA ASN A 39 31.18 -9.47 -15.76
C ASN A 39 30.32 -9.79 -16.99
N TYR A 40 29.00 -9.70 -16.80
CA TYR A 40 28.02 -9.93 -17.86
C TYR A 40 27.17 -8.67 -18.04
N GLU A 41 26.98 -8.25 -19.29
CA GLU A 41 26.23 -7.03 -19.61
C GLU A 41 25.12 -7.31 -20.63
N GLY A 42 24.04 -6.56 -20.48
CA GLY A 42 22.87 -6.69 -21.33
C GLY A 42 21.96 -7.83 -20.92
N LEU A 43 20.69 -7.68 -21.32
CA LEU A 43 19.59 -8.50 -20.82
C LEU A 43 19.81 -10.00 -21.00
N ASP A 44 20.22 -10.39 -22.20
CA ASP A 44 20.34 -11.80 -22.59
C ASP A 44 21.46 -12.51 -21.83
N SER A 45 22.62 -11.86 -21.75
CA SER A 45 23.80 -12.39 -21.07
C SER A 45 23.54 -12.53 -19.56
N VAL A 46 23.01 -11.46 -18.94
CA VAL A 46 22.68 -11.46 -17.51
C VAL A 46 21.68 -12.55 -17.20
N PHE A 47 20.60 -12.69 -17.97
CA PHE A 47 19.60 -13.73 -17.67
C PHE A 47 20.06 -15.13 -17.85
N GLN A 48 20.81 -15.40 -18.91
CA GLN A 48 21.35 -16.73 -19.11
C GLN A 48 22.17 -17.14 -17.89
N LYS A 49 22.95 -16.19 -17.33
CA LYS A 49 23.71 -16.43 -16.11
C LYS A 49 22.84 -16.56 -14.86
N LEU A 50 21.78 -15.77 -14.71
CA LEU A 50 20.83 -15.95 -13.60
C LEU A 50 20.11 -17.30 -13.66
N ILE A 51 19.74 -17.76 -14.86
CA ILE A 51 19.13 -19.09 -15.07
C ILE A 51 20.10 -20.20 -14.66
N GLU A 52 21.36 -20.13 -15.11
CA GLU A 52 22.40 -21.08 -14.73
C GLU A 52 22.66 -21.05 -13.21
N PHE A 53 22.81 -19.85 -12.64
CA PHE A 53 23.17 -19.66 -11.24
C PHE A 53 22.10 -20.17 -10.27
N TYR A 54 20.82 -19.87 -10.54
CA TYR A 54 19.69 -20.31 -9.71
C TYR A 54 19.08 -21.63 -10.17
N ASN A 55 19.68 -22.32 -11.14
CA ASN A 55 19.19 -23.56 -11.73
C ASN A 55 17.70 -23.49 -12.12
N LEU A 56 17.32 -22.41 -12.82
CA LEU A 56 15.93 -22.13 -13.15
C LEU A 56 15.46 -23.01 -14.32
N ASN A 57 14.30 -23.63 -14.16
CA ASN A 57 13.70 -24.47 -15.21
C ASN A 57 12.96 -23.64 -16.28
N LYS A 58 13.64 -22.66 -16.88
CA LYS A 58 13.10 -21.75 -17.91
C LYS A 58 14.20 -21.34 -18.89
N SER A 59 13.82 -21.06 -20.13
CA SER A 59 14.74 -20.51 -21.14
C SER A 59 14.72 -18.99 -21.19
N LEU A 60 15.74 -18.39 -21.83
CA LEU A 60 15.75 -16.96 -22.15
C LEU A 60 14.54 -16.53 -23.00
N LYS A 61 14.02 -17.42 -23.86
CA LYS A 61 12.82 -17.14 -24.67
C LYS A 61 11.58 -17.03 -23.77
N ASP A 62 11.46 -17.92 -22.79
CA ASP A 62 10.35 -17.87 -21.81
C ASP A 62 10.40 -16.58 -21.02
N PHE A 63 11.60 -16.22 -20.54
CA PHE A 63 11.81 -14.99 -19.80
C PHE A 63 11.34 -13.75 -20.58
N LYS A 64 11.80 -13.59 -21.83
CA LYS A 64 11.40 -12.47 -22.70
C LYS A 64 9.91 -12.46 -22.96
N ARG A 65 9.32 -13.64 -23.15
CA ARG A 65 7.89 -13.82 -23.39
C ARG A 65 7.08 -13.34 -22.18
N ILE A 66 7.38 -13.83 -20.97
CA ILE A 66 6.67 -13.48 -19.73
C ILE A 66 6.67 -11.96 -19.50
N ARG A 67 7.81 -11.29 -19.64
CA ARG A 67 7.87 -9.84 -19.48
C ARG A 67 7.07 -9.08 -20.52
N LYS A 68 7.09 -9.55 -21.77
CA LYS A 68 6.37 -8.92 -22.87
C LYS A 68 4.86 -9.15 -22.76
N THR A 69 4.42 -10.36 -22.40
CA THR A 69 3.00 -10.74 -22.34
C THR A 69 2.36 -10.41 -21.00
N GLN A 70 3.15 -10.30 -19.93
CA GLN A 70 2.70 -10.07 -18.55
C GLN A 70 1.67 -11.11 -18.10
N GLU A 71 1.84 -12.34 -18.56
CA GLU A 71 0.96 -13.44 -18.20
C GLU A 71 1.20 -13.92 -16.77
N VAL A 72 0.23 -14.67 -16.27
CA VAL A 72 0.31 -15.31 -14.96
C VAL A 72 1.01 -16.65 -15.14
N GLU A 73 2.18 -16.78 -14.54
CA GLU A 73 2.92 -18.04 -14.48
C GLU A 73 2.33 -18.99 -13.42
N PRO A 74 2.63 -20.30 -13.51
CA PRO A 74 2.41 -21.23 -12.40
C PRO A 74 3.00 -20.70 -11.09
N ILE A 75 2.34 -21.02 -9.98
CA ILE A 75 2.79 -20.63 -8.65
C ILE A 75 3.85 -21.61 -8.19
N ASP A 76 5.10 -21.16 -8.14
CA ASP A 76 6.22 -21.89 -7.59
C ASP A 76 7.17 -20.93 -6.84
N GLN A 77 8.20 -21.50 -6.19
CA GLN A 77 9.24 -20.71 -5.53
C GLN A 77 10.30 -20.29 -6.56
N SER A 78 9.93 -19.39 -7.48
CA SER A 78 10.87 -18.85 -8.46
C SER A 78 10.74 -17.33 -8.65
N PRO A 79 11.78 -16.67 -9.21
CA PRO A 79 11.68 -15.28 -9.62
C PRO A 79 10.58 -15.03 -10.65
N PHE A 80 10.20 -16.04 -11.46
CA PHE A 80 9.19 -15.87 -12.51
C PHE A 80 7.80 -15.66 -11.92
N THR A 81 7.44 -16.42 -10.88
CA THR A 81 6.19 -16.20 -10.14
C THR A 81 6.16 -14.79 -9.55
N LEU A 82 7.28 -14.30 -9.01
CA LEU A 82 7.39 -12.94 -8.47
C LEU A 82 7.34 -11.84 -9.55
N ILE A 83 7.85 -12.08 -10.76
CA ILE A 83 7.70 -11.19 -11.91
C ILE A 83 6.23 -11.10 -12.33
N SER A 84 5.54 -12.25 -12.46
CA SER A 84 4.10 -12.26 -12.72
C SER A 84 3.32 -11.54 -11.62
N PHE A 85 3.68 -11.77 -10.36
CA PHE A 85 3.12 -11.06 -9.22
C PHE A 85 3.29 -9.55 -9.33
N TYR A 86 4.51 -9.07 -9.62
CA TYR A 86 4.79 -7.65 -9.82
C TYR A 86 3.82 -7.02 -10.84
N TYR A 87 3.65 -7.64 -12.00
CA TYR A 87 2.76 -7.11 -13.03
C TYR A 87 1.29 -7.11 -12.60
N GLN A 88 0.80 -8.22 -12.00
CA GLN A 88 -0.59 -8.30 -11.56
C GLN A 88 -0.87 -7.36 -10.38
N TYR A 89 0.08 -7.19 -9.47
CA TYR A 89 -0.03 -6.29 -8.32
C TYR A 89 0.01 -4.83 -8.76
N LYS A 90 0.90 -4.47 -9.69
CA LYS A 90 0.92 -3.14 -10.33
C LYS A 90 -0.40 -2.86 -11.06
N LYS A 91 -0.95 -3.84 -11.77
CA LYS A 91 -2.27 -3.71 -12.41
C LYS A 91 -3.38 -3.53 -11.37
N LEU A 92 -3.32 -4.23 -10.25
CA LEU A 92 -4.27 -4.06 -9.14
C LEU A 92 -4.19 -2.64 -8.56
N LEU A 93 -3.00 -2.12 -8.29
CA LEU A 93 -2.80 -0.74 -7.81
C LEU A 93 -3.42 0.30 -8.76
N ILE A 94 -3.15 0.14 -10.07
CA ILE A 94 -3.56 1.11 -11.10
C ILE A 94 -5.05 0.99 -11.46
N THR A 95 -5.65 -0.19 -11.36
CA THR A 95 -7.00 -0.42 -11.93
C THR A 95 -8.05 -0.88 -10.92
N SER A 96 -7.65 -1.22 -9.69
CA SER A 96 -8.52 -1.83 -8.68
C SER A 96 -9.26 -3.08 -9.18
N ASN A 97 -8.70 -3.74 -10.20
CA ASN A 97 -9.25 -4.91 -10.85
C ASN A 97 -8.84 -6.17 -10.07
N LEU A 98 -9.84 -6.93 -9.61
CA LEU A 98 -9.64 -8.11 -8.77
C LEU A 98 -9.54 -9.43 -9.55
N LYS A 99 -9.44 -9.40 -10.89
CA LYS A 99 -9.43 -10.62 -11.72
C LYS A 99 -8.36 -11.63 -11.29
N GLN A 100 -7.19 -11.16 -10.88
CA GLN A 100 -6.05 -11.99 -10.46
C GLN A 100 -5.83 -12.02 -8.94
N ILE A 101 -6.87 -11.73 -8.15
CA ILE A 101 -6.70 -11.59 -6.69
C ILE A 101 -6.32 -12.89 -5.99
N ASN A 102 -6.80 -14.05 -6.47
CA ASN A 102 -6.45 -15.34 -5.88
C ASN A 102 -4.96 -15.66 -6.11
N PHE A 103 -4.48 -15.50 -7.35
CA PHE A 103 -3.06 -15.60 -7.66
C PHE A 103 -2.21 -14.67 -6.78
N LEU A 104 -2.61 -13.41 -6.65
CA LEU A 104 -1.89 -12.46 -5.79
C LEU A 104 -1.86 -12.90 -4.34
N LYS A 105 -2.98 -13.38 -3.79
CA LYS A 105 -3.02 -13.88 -2.40
C LYS A 105 -2.12 -15.09 -2.19
N GLU A 106 -2.21 -16.09 -3.06
CA GLU A 106 -1.44 -17.33 -2.94
C GLU A 106 0.07 -17.07 -3.04
N VAL A 107 0.49 -16.20 -3.97
CA VAL A 107 1.90 -15.80 -4.08
C VAL A 107 2.33 -14.92 -2.91
N SER A 108 1.47 -14.01 -2.45
CA SER A 108 1.75 -13.21 -1.25
C SER A 108 1.95 -14.08 -0.02
N ASP A 109 1.13 -15.11 0.17
CA ASP A 109 1.29 -16.08 1.26
C ASP A 109 2.61 -16.85 1.12
N LEU A 110 2.92 -17.33 -0.09
CA LEU A 110 4.14 -18.10 -0.37
C LEU A 110 5.43 -17.32 -0.06
N PHE A 111 5.44 -16.01 -0.32
CA PHE A 111 6.63 -15.15 -0.17
C PHE A 111 6.53 -14.16 1.00
N ASN A 112 5.52 -14.28 1.88
CA ASN A 112 5.26 -13.38 3.00
C ASN A 112 5.10 -11.89 2.60
N LEU A 113 4.37 -11.65 1.50
CA LEU A 113 4.15 -10.33 0.89
C LEU A 113 2.73 -9.78 1.13
N ASN A 114 1.97 -10.32 2.09
CA ASN A 114 0.60 -9.87 2.36
C ASN A 114 0.50 -8.38 2.74
N TYR A 115 1.54 -7.86 3.40
CA TYR A 115 1.69 -6.45 3.74
C TYR A 115 1.62 -5.51 2.53
N LEU A 116 1.92 -6.01 1.32
CA LEU A 116 1.79 -5.21 0.10
C LEU A 116 0.35 -4.73 -0.12
N PHE A 117 -0.66 -5.49 0.32
CA PHE A 117 -2.05 -5.08 0.14
C PHE A 117 -2.44 -3.85 0.96
N PHE A 118 -1.70 -3.50 2.02
CA PHE A 118 -1.87 -2.25 2.76
C PHE A 118 -1.78 -1.03 1.83
N TYR A 119 -0.83 -1.03 0.89
CA TYR A 119 -0.59 0.08 -0.01
C TYR A 119 -1.70 0.30 -1.06
N LEU A 120 -2.74 -0.53 -1.07
CA LEU A 120 -3.97 -0.24 -1.82
C LEU A 120 -4.84 0.82 -1.11
N LEU A 121 -4.65 0.99 0.20
CA LEU A 121 -5.29 2.02 1.01
C LEU A 121 -4.41 3.27 0.97
N ASN A 122 -4.92 4.37 0.41
CA ASN A 122 -4.23 5.65 0.49
C ASN A 122 -4.60 6.36 1.79
N ILE A 123 -3.91 6.00 2.88
CA ILE A 123 -4.09 6.58 4.21
C ILE A 123 -3.19 7.82 4.34
N GLN A 124 -3.79 8.97 4.66
CA GLN A 124 -3.11 10.26 4.72
C GLN A 124 -3.50 11.05 5.97
N VAL A 125 -2.58 11.88 6.43
CA VAL A 125 -2.82 12.91 7.44
C VAL A 125 -3.60 14.07 6.82
N GLY A 126 -4.79 14.34 7.32
CA GLY A 126 -5.65 15.44 6.87
C GLY A 126 -5.91 16.44 7.98
N LEU A 127 -5.89 17.73 7.66
CA LEU A 127 -6.27 18.82 8.57
C LEU A 127 -7.73 19.19 8.35
N VAL A 128 -8.55 19.10 9.38
CA VAL A 128 -9.96 19.48 9.30
C VAL A 128 -10.07 21.00 9.39
N LYS A 129 -10.51 21.66 8.32
CA LYS A 129 -10.64 23.12 8.23
C LYS A 129 -12.00 23.61 8.72
N GLU A 130 -13.05 22.89 8.35
CA GLU A 130 -14.43 23.27 8.61
C GLU A 130 -15.24 22.01 8.97
N VAL A 131 -16.18 22.16 9.89
CA VAL A 131 -17.09 21.09 10.34
C VAL A 131 -18.49 21.65 10.49
N GLU A 132 -19.43 21.06 9.75
CA GLU A 132 -20.85 21.36 9.85
C GLU A 132 -21.62 20.13 10.35
N GLU A 133 -22.77 20.37 10.98
CA GLU A 133 -23.70 19.30 11.34
C GLU A 133 -24.58 18.97 10.14
N VAL A 134 -24.69 17.68 9.81
CA VAL A 134 -25.59 17.26 8.73
C VAL A 134 -27.02 17.35 9.21
N GLU A 135 -27.85 18.14 8.52
CA GLU A 135 -29.26 18.30 8.83
C GLU A 135 -29.99 16.95 8.90
N GLY A 136 -30.85 16.81 9.91
CA GLY A 136 -31.60 15.58 10.15
C GLY A 136 -30.72 14.40 10.61
N SER A 137 -29.48 14.63 11.07
CA SER A 137 -28.59 13.60 11.62
C SER A 137 -27.94 13.96 12.95
N ASP A 138 -28.11 13.10 13.93
CA ASP A 138 -27.46 13.24 15.25
C ASP A 138 -26.06 12.62 15.29
N LYS A 139 -25.64 11.97 14.20
CA LYS A 139 -24.38 11.19 14.13
C LYS A 139 -23.38 11.72 13.13
N LEU A 140 -23.81 12.56 12.19
CA LEU A 140 -22.98 12.92 11.04
C LEU A 140 -22.46 14.34 11.12
N PHE A 141 -21.16 14.48 10.84
CA PHE A 141 -20.53 15.73 10.46
C PHE A 141 -20.27 15.76 8.95
N LEU A 142 -20.19 16.98 8.43
CA LEU A 142 -19.71 17.31 7.10
C LEU A 142 -18.40 18.08 7.29
N GLU A 143 -17.30 17.52 6.82
CA GLU A 143 -15.96 18.08 7.01
C GLU A 143 -15.37 18.56 5.68
N GLN A 144 -14.68 19.70 5.72
CA GLN A 144 -13.71 20.09 4.70
C GLN A 144 -12.30 19.77 5.21
N VAL A 145 -11.64 18.81 4.58
CA VAL A 145 -10.34 18.28 5.05
C VAL A 145 -9.25 18.56 4.04
N ASP A 146 -8.19 19.20 4.50
CA ASP A 146 -7.04 19.63 3.71
C ASP A 146 -5.90 18.62 3.78
N PHE A 147 -5.49 18.12 2.60
CA PHE A 147 -4.34 17.24 2.38
C PHE A 147 -3.25 17.90 1.50
N GLY A 148 -3.36 19.22 1.27
CA GLY A 148 -2.73 19.94 0.14
C GLY A 148 -3.75 20.25 -0.96
N ASN A 149 -4.82 19.45 -1.03
CA ASN A 149 -6.07 19.74 -1.70
C ASN A 149 -7.22 19.46 -0.73
N THR A 150 -8.29 20.26 -0.79
CA THR A 150 -9.45 20.09 0.09
C THR A 150 -10.40 19.03 -0.45
N LEU A 151 -10.78 18.08 0.41
CA LEU A 151 -11.82 17.07 0.15
C LEU A 151 -12.99 17.25 1.11
N GLN A 152 -14.20 17.14 0.57
CA GLN A 152 -15.42 17.03 1.37
C GLN A 152 -15.61 15.58 1.84
N ILE A 153 -15.75 15.39 3.15
CA ILE A 153 -15.95 14.09 3.80
C ILE A 153 -17.19 14.18 4.70
N VAL A 154 -17.95 13.08 4.77
CA VAL A 154 -19.08 12.94 5.71
C VAL A 154 -18.76 11.79 6.65
N SER A 155 -18.63 12.06 7.94
CA SER A 155 -18.24 11.05 8.92
C SER A 155 -19.22 10.90 10.08
N GLY A 156 -19.25 9.70 10.66
CA GLY A 156 -20.13 9.31 11.77
C GLY A 156 -19.62 9.70 13.16
N VAL A 157 -18.82 10.77 13.28
CA VAL A 157 -18.05 11.08 14.50
C VAL A 157 -18.68 12.16 15.38
N LYS A 158 -19.86 12.69 15.04
CA LYS A 158 -20.52 13.79 15.77
C LYS A 158 -20.72 13.51 17.26
N GLN A 159 -20.93 12.24 17.62
CA GLN A 159 -21.12 11.83 19.02
C GLN A 159 -19.81 11.44 19.73
N LEU A 160 -18.69 11.46 18.99
CA LEU A 160 -17.38 10.97 19.45
C LEU A 160 -16.38 12.12 19.70
N ILE A 161 -16.53 13.25 19.00
CA ILE A 161 -15.64 14.41 19.10
C ILE A 161 -16.45 15.70 18.97
N SER A 162 -16.09 16.71 19.76
CA SER A 162 -16.70 18.05 19.64
C SER A 162 -16.18 18.80 18.41
N LYS A 163 -16.91 19.82 17.94
CA LYS A 163 -16.45 20.65 16.80
C LYS A 163 -15.11 21.32 17.10
N ASP A 164 -14.91 21.82 18.32
CA ASP A 164 -13.70 22.54 18.73
C ASP A 164 -12.47 21.62 18.79
N GLU A 165 -12.66 20.36 19.18
CA GLU A 165 -11.59 19.34 19.17
C GLU A 165 -11.32 18.79 17.76
N PHE A 166 -12.24 19.00 16.82
CA PHE A 166 -12.14 18.48 15.46
C PHE A 166 -11.53 19.49 14.50
N VAL A 167 -12.06 20.72 14.48
CA VAL A 167 -11.58 21.82 13.63
C VAL A 167 -10.14 22.19 14.02
N ASN A 168 -9.32 22.51 13.02
CA ASN A 168 -7.90 22.83 13.13
C ASN A 168 -7.01 21.71 13.68
N HIS A 169 -7.52 20.49 13.78
CA HIS A 169 -6.75 19.32 14.20
C HIS A 169 -6.56 18.32 13.05
N LYS A 170 -5.53 17.47 13.19
CA LYS A 170 -5.15 16.49 12.18
C LYS A 170 -5.60 15.09 12.56
N PHE A 171 -6.06 14.33 11.57
CA PHE A 171 -6.49 12.94 11.72
C PHE A 171 -6.04 12.11 10.54
N LEU A 172 -6.12 10.79 10.66
CA LEU A 172 -5.91 9.88 9.54
C LEU A 172 -7.18 9.68 8.74
N PHE A 173 -7.06 9.74 7.41
CA PHE A 173 -8.14 9.52 6.47
C PHE A 173 -7.71 8.62 5.32
N ILE A 174 -8.66 7.94 4.70
CA ILE A 174 -8.48 7.32 3.39
C ILE A 174 -9.04 8.24 2.32
N THR A 175 -8.23 8.54 1.32
CA THR A 175 -8.56 9.55 0.29
C THR A 175 -8.75 8.96 -1.11
N ASN A 176 -8.49 7.66 -1.31
CA ASN A 176 -8.65 7.00 -2.60
C ASN A 176 -9.90 6.10 -2.66
N ILE A 177 -10.94 6.34 -1.87
CA ILE A 177 -12.16 5.54 -1.96
C ILE A 177 -13.10 6.10 -3.02
N LYS A 178 -13.90 5.23 -3.64
CA LYS A 178 -14.95 5.65 -4.56
C LYS A 178 -15.94 6.57 -3.83
N PRO A 179 -16.22 7.78 -4.37
CA PRO A 179 -17.18 8.69 -3.76
C PRO A 179 -18.52 8.01 -3.53
N SER A 180 -19.12 8.30 -2.38
CA SER A 180 -20.42 7.77 -2.00
C SER A 180 -21.31 8.89 -1.49
N LYS A 181 -22.64 8.69 -1.55
CA LYS A 181 -23.60 9.63 -0.96
C LYS A 181 -24.03 9.13 0.41
N VAL A 182 -23.84 9.96 1.44
CA VAL A 182 -24.30 9.73 2.80
C VAL A 182 -25.39 10.74 3.08
N LYS A 183 -26.63 10.28 3.31
CA LYS A 183 -27.83 11.15 3.38
C LYS A 183 -27.95 12.16 2.22
N GLY A 184 -27.58 11.74 1.01
CA GLY A 184 -27.63 12.58 -0.19
C GLY A 184 -26.42 13.50 -0.41
N ILE A 185 -25.55 13.65 0.60
CA ILE A 185 -24.33 14.48 0.54
C ILE A 185 -23.16 13.64 0.03
N SER A 186 -22.37 14.18 -0.90
CA SER A 186 -21.19 13.48 -1.41
C SER A 186 -20.08 13.42 -0.36
N SER A 187 -19.51 12.24 -0.15
CA SER A 187 -18.31 12.01 0.66
C SER A 187 -17.21 11.41 -0.21
N ASN A 188 -16.04 12.04 -0.21
CA ASN A 188 -14.88 11.70 -1.05
C ASN A 188 -13.72 11.11 -0.25
N GLY A 189 -14.00 10.60 0.95
CA GLY A 189 -13.00 10.03 1.83
C GLY A 189 -13.65 9.39 3.04
N MET A 190 -12.81 8.87 3.93
CA MET A 190 -13.26 8.25 5.17
C MET A 190 -12.24 8.54 6.27
N ILE A 191 -12.69 9.08 7.40
CA ILE A 191 -11.85 9.22 8.60
C ILE A 191 -11.61 7.84 9.21
N LEU A 192 -10.40 7.60 9.72
CA LEU A 192 -10.08 6.39 10.46
C LEU A 192 -10.35 6.59 11.95
N CYS A 193 -11.03 5.61 12.54
CA CYS A 193 -11.27 5.55 13.98
C CYS A 193 -10.68 4.25 14.54
N GLY A 194 -10.16 4.31 15.77
CA GLY A 194 -9.86 3.12 16.54
C GLY A 194 -11.03 2.75 17.45
N LYS A 195 -11.33 1.45 17.56
CA LYS A 195 -12.39 0.91 18.40
C LYS A 195 -11.78 0.06 19.52
N GLU A 196 -11.91 0.50 20.76
CA GLU A 196 -11.50 -0.22 21.97
C GLU A 196 -12.74 -0.58 22.80
N GLY A 197 -13.16 -1.85 22.74
CA GLY A 197 -14.44 -2.28 23.33
C GLY A 197 -15.62 -1.56 22.65
N ASP A 198 -16.41 -0.81 23.44
CA ASP A 198 -17.53 -0.01 22.94
C ASP A 198 -17.16 1.43 22.58
N LYS A 199 -15.92 1.86 22.85
CA LYS A 199 -15.45 3.21 22.55
C LYS A 199 -14.89 3.27 21.13
N ILE A 200 -15.32 4.27 20.37
CA ILE A 200 -14.80 4.59 19.03
C ILE A 200 -14.19 5.98 19.12
N ILE A 201 -12.94 6.12 18.68
CA ILE A 201 -12.18 7.37 18.82
C ILE A 201 -11.49 7.66 17.47
N PRO A 202 -11.69 8.84 16.86
CA PRO A 202 -10.95 9.25 15.67
C PRO A 202 -9.44 9.24 15.92
N ILE A 203 -8.65 8.73 14.96
CA ILE A 203 -7.21 8.63 15.13
C ILE A 203 -6.57 10.00 14.90
N LYS A 204 -6.39 10.75 15.99
CA LYS A 204 -5.73 12.06 16.00
C LYS A 204 -4.24 11.93 15.70
N VAL A 205 -3.72 12.91 14.96
CA VAL A 205 -2.33 13.02 14.54
C VAL A 205 -1.68 14.25 15.17
N LYS A 206 -0.44 14.11 15.64
CA LYS A 206 0.35 15.20 16.22
C LYS A 206 0.54 16.35 15.21
N ASP A 207 0.57 17.59 15.73
CA ASP A 207 0.58 18.80 14.89
C ASP A 207 1.87 18.99 14.08
N ASP A 208 2.97 18.37 14.47
CA ASP A 208 4.27 18.43 13.78
C ASP A 208 4.33 17.53 12.53
N ILE A 209 3.36 16.65 12.33
CA ILE A 209 3.24 15.83 11.12
C ILE A 209 2.55 16.65 10.02
N PRO A 210 3.19 16.90 8.86
CA PRO A 210 2.59 17.65 7.76
C PRO A 210 1.32 16.99 7.21
N ILE A 211 0.40 17.81 6.71
CA ILE A 211 -0.76 17.33 5.95
C ILE A 211 -0.30 16.61 4.67
N GLY A 212 -1.11 15.66 4.19
CA GLY A 212 -0.77 14.82 3.04
C GLY A 212 0.31 13.76 3.33
N THR A 213 0.91 13.75 4.53
CA THR A 213 1.84 12.67 4.92
C THR A 213 1.10 11.34 4.87
N ARG A 214 1.66 10.39 4.14
CA ARG A 214 1.10 9.04 4.01
C ARG A 214 1.49 8.16 5.18
N LEU A 215 0.54 7.38 5.68
CA LEU A 215 0.86 6.27 6.58
C LEU A 215 1.41 5.13 5.72
N LEU A 216 2.67 4.77 5.97
CA LEU A 216 3.38 3.66 5.33
C LEU A 216 3.63 2.56 6.36
N LEU A 217 4.26 1.46 5.97
CA LEU A 217 4.70 0.41 6.90
C LEU A 217 6.22 0.43 7.08
N GLU A 218 6.71 0.00 8.25
CA GLU A 218 8.16 -0.18 8.51
C GLU A 218 8.82 -1.07 7.45
N LYS A 219 8.08 -2.08 6.96
CA LYS A 219 8.43 -2.81 5.74
C LYS A 219 8.01 -1.98 4.52
N GLY A 220 8.82 -0.97 4.23
CA GLY A 220 8.66 -0.08 3.08
C GLY A 220 8.84 -0.79 1.74
N ASN A 221 8.12 -0.33 0.72
CA ASN A 221 8.03 -0.96 -0.59
C ASN A 221 8.88 -0.24 -1.65
N ASN A 222 9.50 -0.99 -2.55
CA ASN A 222 10.20 -0.48 -3.74
C ASN A 222 9.24 -0.14 -4.91
N LEU A 223 7.92 -0.08 -4.66
CA LEU A 223 6.90 0.10 -5.68
C LEU A 223 6.28 1.50 -5.57
N ASN A 224 6.36 2.25 -6.66
CA ASN A 224 6.00 3.67 -6.75
C ASN A 224 4.59 3.95 -6.18
N GLU A 225 4.55 4.66 -5.05
CA GLU A 225 3.36 4.95 -4.25
C GLU A 225 2.32 5.80 -4.98
N ASN A 226 2.71 6.47 -6.07
CA ASN A 226 1.84 7.33 -6.89
C ASN A 226 0.89 6.54 -7.81
N LEU A 227 0.96 5.21 -7.83
CA LEU A 227 0.18 4.36 -8.73
C LEU A 227 -1.21 3.96 -8.21
N ILE A 228 -1.63 4.51 -7.07
CA ILE A 228 -2.84 4.04 -6.38
C ILE A 228 -4.08 4.69 -6.97
N ASN A 229 -4.95 3.86 -7.55
CA ASN A 229 -6.25 4.27 -8.05
C ASN A 229 -7.33 4.22 -6.95
N VAL A 230 -8.53 4.63 -7.33
CA VAL A 230 -9.73 4.61 -6.54
C VAL A 230 -10.15 3.17 -6.21
N ILE A 231 -10.34 2.86 -4.94
CA ILE A 231 -10.82 1.56 -4.44
C ILE A 231 -12.32 1.60 -4.14
N ASP A 232 -13.00 0.45 -4.23
CA ASP A 232 -14.43 0.32 -3.96
C ASP A 232 -14.67 -0.54 -2.73
N LEU A 233 -15.00 0.11 -1.60
CA LEU A 233 -15.25 -0.56 -0.31
C LEU A 233 -16.45 -1.51 -0.34
N LYS A 234 -17.30 -1.48 -1.37
CA LYS A 234 -18.36 -2.48 -1.55
C LYS A 234 -17.81 -3.85 -1.93
N LYS A 235 -16.60 -3.92 -2.48
CA LYS A 235 -15.94 -5.19 -2.78
C LYS A 235 -15.30 -5.72 -1.51
N SER A 236 -15.68 -6.95 -1.13
CA SER A 236 -15.23 -7.60 0.11
C SER A 236 -13.71 -7.61 0.28
N PHE A 237 -12.95 -7.79 -0.79
CA PHE A 237 -11.49 -7.76 -0.72
C PHE A 237 -10.95 -6.46 -0.07
N PHE A 238 -11.40 -5.28 -0.54
CA PHE A 238 -10.92 -4.01 0.00
C PHE A 238 -11.44 -3.78 1.42
N LYS A 239 -12.69 -4.16 1.69
CA LYS A 239 -13.27 -4.08 3.04
C LYS A 239 -12.48 -4.91 4.05
N ASN A 240 -12.04 -6.11 3.66
CA ASN A 240 -11.31 -7.01 4.56
C ASN A 240 -9.88 -6.54 4.84
N LEU A 241 -9.35 -5.53 4.13
CA LEU A 241 -8.06 -4.94 4.48
C LEU A 241 -8.14 -4.17 5.80
N PHE A 242 -9.30 -3.61 6.14
CA PHE A 242 -9.52 -2.88 7.38
C PHE A 242 -9.53 -3.81 8.60
N ASP A 243 -10.02 -5.04 8.42
CA ASP A 243 -9.99 -6.06 9.47
C ASP A 243 -8.55 -6.43 9.88
N LYS A 244 -7.57 -6.10 9.03
CA LYS A 244 -6.13 -6.31 9.28
C LYS A 244 -5.42 -5.09 9.89
N LEU A 245 -6.11 -3.94 9.98
CA LEU A 245 -5.60 -2.72 10.60
C LEU A 245 -6.03 -2.65 12.05
N GLU A 246 -5.06 -2.58 12.95
CA GLU A 246 -5.32 -2.45 14.37
C GLU A 246 -4.38 -1.43 15.01
N ILE A 247 -4.71 -1.00 16.21
CA ILE A 247 -3.82 -0.30 17.12
C ILE A 247 -3.46 -1.31 18.21
N LYS A 248 -2.17 -1.50 18.44
CA LYS A 248 -1.66 -2.43 19.44
C LYS A 248 -0.49 -1.81 20.18
N ASN A 249 -0.60 -1.75 21.51
CA ASN A 249 0.39 -1.10 22.37
C ASN A 249 0.75 0.34 21.94
N GLY A 250 -0.22 1.09 21.40
CA GLY A 250 -0.01 2.45 20.90
C GLY A 250 0.40 2.54 19.44
N PHE A 251 0.71 1.43 18.75
CA PHE A 251 1.17 1.45 17.38
C PHE A 251 0.07 1.04 16.42
N ILE A 252 -0.09 1.80 15.33
CA ILE A 252 -0.92 1.37 14.21
C ILE A 252 -0.18 0.22 13.52
N GLU A 253 -0.82 -0.93 13.35
CA GLU A 253 -0.23 -2.12 12.76
C GLU A 253 -1.11 -2.64 11.62
N PHE A 254 -0.46 -3.16 10.57
CA PHE A 254 -1.10 -3.97 9.54
C PHE A 254 -0.41 -5.34 9.50
N GLU A 255 -1.14 -6.40 9.85
CA GLU A 255 -0.58 -7.76 9.96
C GLU A 255 0.71 -7.82 10.80
N GLY A 256 0.73 -7.08 11.91
CA GLY A 256 1.86 -7.03 12.85
C GLY A 256 3.06 -6.17 12.40
N ILE A 257 2.95 -5.44 11.29
CA ILE A 257 3.97 -4.48 10.84
C ILE A 257 3.51 -3.08 11.21
N LYS A 258 4.37 -2.30 11.88
CA LYS A 258 3.99 -0.98 12.36
C LYS A 258 3.91 0.04 11.23
N GLY A 259 3.00 0.98 11.44
CA GLY A 259 2.80 2.15 10.61
C GLY A 259 3.86 3.22 10.91
N VAL A 260 4.34 3.86 9.85
CA VAL A 260 5.29 4.97 9.93
C VAL A 260 4.70 6.23 9.30
N LEU A 261 4.98 7.37 9.92
CA LEU A 261 4.73 8.70 9.37
C LEU A 261 6.07 9.42 9.28
N LYS A 262 6.40 9.99 8.12
CA LYS A 262 7.71 10.63 7.84
C LYS A 262 8.92 9.72 8.11
N GLY A 263 8.76 8.41 7.92
CA GLY A 263 9.83 7.42 8.13
C GLY A 263 10.04 7.00 9.59
N GLU A 264 9.26 7.52 10.53
CA GLU A 264 9.32 7.14 11.94
C GLU A 264 8.05 6.38 12.35
N VAL A 265 8.21 5.38 13.21
CA VAL A 265 7.10 4.63 13.79
C VAL A 265 6.16 5.58 14.51
N TYR A 266 4.89 5.56 14.13
CA TYR A 266 3.90 6.46 14.71
C TYR A 266 3.23 5.82 15.94
N GLU A 267 3.32 6.52 17.08
CA GLU A 267 2.58 6.18 18.29
C GLU A 267 1.28 7.00 18.36
N SER A 268 0.15 6.29 18.33
CA SER A 268 -1.19 6.81 18.56
C SER A 268 -1.46 7.06 20.05
N GLU A 269 -2.37 7.99 20.33
CA GLU A 269 -2.90 8.20 21.69
C GLU A 269 -3.69 6.99 22.19
N LEU A 270 -4.35 6.26 21.28
CA LEU A 270 -5.03 5.01 21.58
C LEU A 270 -4.03 3.90 21.84
N LYS A 271 -4.23 3.13 22.92
CA LYS A 271 -3.33 2.02 23.26
C LYS A 271 -3.68 0.73 22.53
N ASN A 272 -4.96 0.39 22.42
CA ASN A 272 -5.40 -0.76 21.63
C ASN A 272 -6.71 -0.44 20.90
N GLY A 273 -6.98 -1.17 19.82
CA GLY A 273 -8.30 -1.15 19.18
C GLY A 273 -8.29 -1.56 17.71
N GLN A 274 -9.44 -2.01 17.20
CA GLN A 274 -9.59 -2.29 15.77
C GLN A 274 -9.73 -0.97 15.02
N ILE A 275 -9.04 -0.79 13.90
CA ILE A 275 -9.23 0.38 13.04
C ILE A 275 -10.38 0.14 12.07
N SER A 276 -11.25 1.13 11.93
CA SER A 276 -12.39 1.14 10.99
C SER A 276 -12.57 2.50 10.34
#